data_AF-A0ABD5UF63-F1
#
_entry.id   AF-A0ABD5UF63-F1
#
_cell.length_a   1.000
_cell.length_b   1.000
_cell.length_c   1.000
_cell.angle_alpha   90.00
_cell.angle_beta   90.00
_cell.angle_gamma   90.00
#
_symmetry.space_group_name_H-M   'P 1'
#
loop_
_entity.id
_entity.type
_entity.pdbx_description
1 polymer ?
#
loop_
_entity_poly.entity_id
_entity_poly.type
_entity_poly.pdbx_seq_one_letter_code
_entity_poly.pdbx_strand_id
1 'polypeptide(L)'
;MNGPPSPNGNPFEYSIGRQREFAHTSLYNNLHKIPGIENVHWSESNSGIAQEIRADVTVDVFAEGVIPCSEAHLTVNWWPQESGEQDWFQLHYWDDTGFDCGWHRHTNDHVDGLTHYQERAGADAEYDYRSITFDHGNPVGILWDVVDDRLIDVLIKRYSE
;
A
#
# COMPACT_ATOMS: atom_id res chain seq x y z
N MET A 1 -20.22 2.11 13.75
CA MET A 1 -20.00 2.13 12.29
C MET A 1 -18.88 3.13 12.05
N ASN A 2 -17.63 2.67 12.12
CA ASN A 2 -16.46 3.52 11.99
C ASN A 2 -15.99 3.44 10.53
N GLY A 3 -16.18 4.53 9.78
CA GLY A 3 -15.52 4.77 8.48
C GLY A 3 -14.00 4.91 8.65
N PRO A 4 -13.21 5.09 7.56
CA PRO A 4 -11.84 5.58 7.71
C PRO A 4 -11.89 6.84 8.56
N PRO A 5 -10.85 7.13 9.37
CA PRO A 5 -10.91 8.22 10.32
C PRO A 5 -11.42 9.47 9.61
N SER A 6 -12.54 10.00 10.11
CA SER A 6 -13.01 11.33 9.72
C SER A 6 -11.82 12.29 9.86
N PRO A 7 -11.71 13.35 9.03
CA PRO A 7 -10.60 14.31 9.11
C PRO A 7 -10.37 14.92 10.50
N ASN A 8 -11.33 14.75 11.42
CA ASN A 8 -11.31 15.25 12.80
C ASN A 8 -11.23 14.15 13.88
N GLY A 9 -11.05 12.87 13.53
CA GLY A 9 -10.96 11.75 14.47
C GLY A 9 -9.54 11.23 14.62
N ASN A 10 -9.04 11.20 15.86
CA ASN A 10 -7.72 10.65 16.19
C ASN A 10 -7.74 9.11 16.03
N PRO A 11 -7.01 8.51 15.07
CA PRO A 11 -7.01 7.07 14.79
C PRO A 11 -6.30 6.26 15.88
N PHE A 12 -5.63 6.94 16.83
CA PHE A 12 -5.00 6.32 17.98
C PHE A 12 -5.99 6.07 19.15
N GLU A 13 -7.27 6.43 19.01
CA GLU A 13 -8.28 6.29 20.08
C GLU A 13 -8.99 4.91 20.14
N TYR A 14 -8.64 3.95 19.26
CA TYR A 14 -9.31 2.65 19.21
C TYR A 14 -8.60 1.52 19.99
N SER A 15 -9.39 0.64 20.61
CA SER A 15 -9.03 -0.48 21.50
C SER A 15 -8.18 -1.60 20.88
N ILE A 16 -7.78 -1.45 19.62
CA ILE A 16 -7.04 -2.41 18.79
C ILE A 16 -5.53 -2.13 18.72
N GLY A 17 -5.00 -1.20 19.53
CA GLY A 17 -3.60 -0.75 19.46
C GLY A 17 -2.58 -1.88 19.34
N ARG A 18 -2.74 -2.97 20.10
CA ARG A 18 -1.85 -4.15 20.02
C ARG A 18 -1.98 -4.92 18.70
N GLN A 19 -3.18 -5.04 18.13
CA GLN A 19 -3.37 -5.72 16.84
C GLN A 19 -2.77 -4.90 15.70
N ARG A 20 -2.95 -3.58 15.73
CA ARG A 20 -2.33 -2.68 14.75
C ARG A 20 -0.81 -2.75 14.87
N GLU A 21 -0.27 -2.61 16.07
CA GLU A 21 1.16 -2.72 16.34
C GLU A 21 1.73 -4.07 15.85
N PHE A 22 1.03 -5.18 16.09
CA PHE A 22 1.45 -6.50 15.61
C PHE A 22 1.44 -6.60 14.08
N ALA A 23 0.38 -6.13 13.42
CA ALA A 23 0.29 -6.11 11.96
C ALA A 23 1.41 -5.25 11.36
N HIS A 24 1.57 -4.04 11.88
CA HIS A 24 2.57 -3.05 11.48
C HIS A 24 4.00 -3.57 11.70
N THR A 25 4.30 -4.14 12.85
CA THR A 25 5.60 -4.77 13.13
C THR A 25 5.87 -5.94 12.18
N SER A 26 4.85 -6.76 11.90
CA SER A 26 4.98 -7.88 10.97
C SER A 26 5.24 -7.41 9.54
N LEU A 27 4.53 -6.39 9.07
CA LEU A 27 4.74 -5.77 7.76
C LEU A 27 6.14 -5.16 7.67
N TYR A 28 6.53 -4.36 8.65
CA TYR A 28 7.85 -3.72 8.75
C TYR A 28 9.00 -4.75 8.65
N ASN A 29 8.88 -5.85 9.40
CA ASN A 29 9.89 -6.92 9.39
C ASN A 29 9.91 -7.71 8.07
N ASN A 30 8.80 -7.80 7.34
CA ASN A 30 8.79 -8.49 6.05
C ASN A 30 9.27 -7.60 4.90
N LEU A 31 9.02 -6.28 4.96
CA LEU A 31 9.57 -5.34 3.98
C LEU A 31 11.09 -5.43 3.89
N HIS A 32 11.79 -5.57 5.02
CA HIS A 32 13.25 -5.78 5.08
C HIS A 32 13.75 -7.06 4.40
N LYS A 33 12.86 -8.00 4.06
CA LYS A 33 13.22 -9.28 3.43
C LYS A 33 13.07 -9.25 1.92
N ILE A 34 12.47 -8.20 1.37
CA ILE A 34 12.19 -8.09 -0.06
C ILE A 34 13.42 -7.48 -0.75
N PRO A 35 14.01 -8.16 -1.74
CA PRO A 35 15.09 -7.58 -2.54
C PRO A 35 14.67 -6.26 -3.20
N GLY A 36 15.51 -5.24 -3.10
CA GLY A 36 15.24 -3.92 -3.68
C GLY A 36 14.30 -3.03 -2.85
N ILE A 37 13.85 -3.48 -1.68
CA ILE A 37 13.19 -2.62 -0.69
C ILE A 37 14.22 -2.17 0.36
N GLU A 38 14.49 -0.87 0.41
CA GLU A 38 15.51 -0.27 1.27
C GLU A 38 14.93 0.82 2.19
N ASN A 39 15.74 1.28 3.15
CA ASN A 39 15.42 2.40 4.04
C ASN A 39 14.02 2.33 4.69
N VAL A 40 13.56 1.14 5.10
CA VAL A 40 12.23 0.95 5.70
C VAL A 40 12.13 1.69 7.04
N HIS A 41 11.22 2.66 7.14
CA HIS A 41 11.03 3.49 8.33
C HIS A 41 9.56 3.85 8.57
N TRP A 42 9.27 4.34 9.78
CA TRP A 42 7.97 4.93 10.11
C TRP A 42 7.92 6.37 9.64
N SER A 43 6.86 6.75 8.95
CA SER A 43 6.60 8.13 8.51
C SER A 43 5.21 8.58 8.96
N GLU A 44 5.00 9.89 9.06
CA GLU A 44 3.65 10.44 9.11
C GLU A 44 2.99 10.21 7.75
N SER A 45 1.77 9.69 7.76
CA SER A 45 0.96 9.59 6.55
C SER A 45 0.57 10.97 6.04
N ASN A 46 0.22 11.07 4.75
CA ASN A 46 -0.24 12.32 4.13
C ASN A 46 -1.46 12.96 4.84
N SER A 47 -2.21 12.17 5.60
CA SER A 47 -3.32 12.67 6.41
C SER A 47 -2.86 13.47 7.65
N GLY A 48 -1.59 13.33 8.07
CA GLY A 48 -1.04 13.87 9.32
C GLY A 48 -1.62 13.23 10.58
N ILE A 49 -2.49 12.22 10.41
CA ILE A 49 -3.35 11.70 11.45
C ILE A 49 -2.87 10.32 11.92
N ALA A 50 -2.14 9.58 11.10
CA ALA A 50 -1.57 8.27 11.43
C ALA A 50 -0.11 8.14 10.98
N GLN A 51 0.61 7.18 11.58
CA GLN A 51 1.87 6.68 11.03
C GLN A 51 1.62 5.59 9.98
N GLU A 52 2.49 5.55 8.98
CA GLU A 52 2.59 4.52 7.96
C GLU A 52 4.04 4.02 7.86
N ILE A 53 4.23 2.86 7.24
CA ILE A 53 5.56 2.37 6.89
C ILE A 53 5.89 2.92 5.51
N ARG A 54 7.06 3.52 5.35
CA ARG A 54 7.61 3.92 4.07
C ARG A 54 8.92 3.18 3.82
N ALA A 55 9.14 2.80 2.58
CA ALA A 55 10.38 2.19 2.13
C ALA A 55 10.75 2.73 0.74
N ASP A 56 12.05 2.82 0.49
CA ASP A 56 12.58 3.17 -0.82
C ASP A 56 12.60 1.92 -1.70
N VAL A 57 12.33 2.07 -2.99
CA VAL A 57 12.36 0.97 -3.96
C VAL A 57 13.55 1.18 -4.90
N THR A 58 14.56 0.33 -4.77
CA THR A 58 15.67 0.22 -5.73
C THR A 58 15.20 -0.58 -6.93
N VAL A 59 14.64 0.11 -7.92
CA VAL A 59 14.02 -0.49 -9.10
C VAL A 59 14.94 -1.38 -9.94
N ASP A 60 16.24 -1.10 -9.94
CA ASP A 60 17.24 -1.94 -10.60
C ASP A 60 17.30 -3.37 -10.02
N VAL A 61 17.03 -3.49 -8.72
CA VAL A 61 17.00 -4.77 -8.01
C VAL A 61 15.57 -5.34 -7.99
N PHE A 62 14.58 -4.49 -7.79
CA PHE A 62 13.18 -4.89 -7.60
C PHE A 62 12.51 -5.38 -8.90
N ALA A 63 12.81 -4.73 -10.03
CA ALA A 63 12.20 -5.03 -11.34
C ALA A 63 13.27 -5.11 -12.45
N GLU A 64 14.46 -5.62 -12.12
CA GLU A 64 15.57 -5.86 -13.05
C GLU A 64 16.01 -4.65 -13.90
N GLY A 65 15.79 -3.42 -13.43
CA GLY A 65 16.26 -2.20 -14.10
C GLY A 65 15.45 -1.79 -15.33
N VAL A 66 14.23 -2.32 -15.48
CA VAL A 66 13.32 -1.94 -16.57
C VAL A 66 12.74 -0.53 -16.37
N ILE A 67 12.77 -0.01 -15.15
CA ILE A 67 12.04 1.21 -14.76
C ILE A 67 12.96 2.44 -14.87
N PRO A 68 12.62 3.45 -15.71
CA PRO A 68 13.42 4.65 -15.91
C PRO A 68 13.15 5.72 -14.84
N CYS A 69 13.13 5.34 -13.56
CA CYS A 69 12.94 6.28 -12.44
C CYS A 69 14.23 6.40 -11.61
N SER A 70 14.45 7.55 -10.99
CA SER A 70 15.59 7.74 -10.06
C SER A 70 15.19 7.61 -8.60
N GLU A 71 13.91 7.76 -8.31
CA GLU A 71 13.33 7.65 -6.97
C GLU A 71 11.98 6.94 -7.05
N ALA A 72 11.79 5.96 -6.16
CA ALA A 72 10.54 5.24 -6.01
C ALA A 72 10.33 4.86 -4.55
N HIS A 73 9.07 4.81 -4.13
CA HIS A 73 8.67 4.55 -2.75
C HIS A 73 7.50 3.59 -2.67
N LEU A 74 7.53 2.74 -1.66
CA LEU A 74 6.38 1.93 -1.24
C LEU A 74 5.91 2.45 0.12
N THR A 75 4.63 2.77 0.23
CA THR A 75 3.98 3.06 1.52
C THR A 75 3.00 1.96 1.87
N VAL A 76 2.95 1.60 3.15
CA VAL A 76 2.11 0.53 3.68
C VAL A 76 1.43 1.00 4.96
N ASN A 77 0.11 0.88 4.99
CA ASN A 77 -0.70 1.17 6.17
C ASN A 77 -1.79 0.11 6.35
N TRP A 78 -2.14 -0.15 7.61
CA TRP A 78 -3.03 -1.26 7.99
C TRP A 78 -3.86 -0.90 9.21
N TRP A 79 -5.18 -1.04 9.12
CA TRP A 79 -6.15 -0.75 10.18
C TRP A 79 -6.97 -2.00 10.46
N PRO A 80 -6.63 -2.75 11.52
CA PRO A 80 -7.45 -3.87 11.96
C PRO A 80 -8.88 -3.40 12.23
N GLN A 81 -9.87 -4.21 11.84
CA GLN A 81 -11.27 -3.91 12.15
C GLN A 81 -11.77 -4.72 13.34
N GLU A 82 -12.94 -4.35 13.86
CA GLU A 82 -13.60 -5.13 14.89
C GLU A 82 -13.96 -6.55 14.37
N SER A 83 -14.16 -7.47 15.31
CA SER A 83 -14.33 -8.89 14.99
C SER A 83 -15.47 -9.13 13.99
N GLY A 84 -15.13 -9.78 12.86
CA GLY A 84 -16.07 -10.16 11.80
C GLY A 84 -16.05 -9.26 10.58
N GLU A 85 -15.42 -8.08 10.66
CA GLU A 85 -15.16 -7.22 9.52
C GLU A 85 -13.77 -7.48 8.91
N GLN A 86 -13.58 -7.10 7.64
CA GLN A 86 -12.27 -7.21 6.99
C GLN A 86 -11.41 -6.01 7.37
N ASP A 87 -10.18 -6.28 7.80
CA ASP A 87 -9.14 -5.27 8.00
C ASP A 87 -9.01 -4.33 6.79
N TRP A 88 -8.78 -3.06 7.05
CA TRP A 88 -8.51 -2.08 6.00
C TRP A 88 -7.03 -1.89 5.81
N PHE A 89 -6.64 -1.53 4.60
CA PHE A 89 -5.24 -1.29 4.27
C PHE A 89 -5.08 -0.40 3.05
N GLN A 90 -3.86 0.12 2.94
CA GLN A 90 -3.35 0.81 1.76
C GLN A 90 -1.91 0.36 1.54
N LEU A 91 -1.63 -0.18 0.35
CA LEU A 91 -0.29 -0.43 -0.15
C LEU A 91 -0.13 0.39 -1.42
N HIS A 92 0.84 1.30 -1.45
CA HIS A 92 0.94 2.30 -2.50
C HIS A 92 2.36 2.42 -3.00
N TYR A 93 2.54 2.35 -4.32
CA TYR A 93 3.79 2.61 -5.00
C TYR A 93 3.71 3.98 -5.69
N TRP A 94 4.79 4.74 -5.63
CA TRP A 94 4.97 5.97 -6.38
C TRP A 94 6.40 6.07 -6.90
N ASP A 95 6.58 6.67 -8.07
CA ASP A 95 7.90 7.07 -8.57
C ASP A 95 7.95 8.49 -9.15
N ASP A 96 9.17 8.96 -9.34
CA ASP A 96 9.47 10.31 -9.83
C ASP A 96 9.08 10.56 -11.30
N THR A 97 8.68 9.53 -12.05
CA THR A 97 8.07 9.71 -13.38
C THR A 97 6.63 10.21 -13.26
N GLY A 98 6.09 10.22 -12.03
CA GLY A 98 4.72 10.56 -11.71
C GLY A 98 3.78 9.36 -11.79
N PHE A 99 4.30 8.17 -12.07
CA PHE A 99 3.51 6.94 -11.99
C PHE A 99 3.23 6.61 -10.54
N ASP A 100 2.00 6.18 -10.30
CA ASP A 100 1.46 6.03 -8.96
C ASP A 100 0.35 4.98 -9.02
N CYS A 101 0.46 3.94 -8.18
CA CYS A 101 -0.54 2.90 -8.11
C CYS A 101 -0.65 2.30 -6.71
N GLY A 102 -1.78 1.66 -6.42
CA GLY A 102 -1.99 1.06 -5.11
C GLY A 102 -3.09 0.03 -5.04
N TRP A 103 -2.99 -0.79 -3.99
CA TRP A 103 -3.93 -1.83 -3.62
C TRP A 103 -4.52 -1.48 -2.27
N HIS A 104 -5.81 -1.22 -2.25
CA HIS A 104 -6.51 -0.68 -1.09
C HIS A 104 -7.66 -1.59 -0.69
N ARG A 105 -8.00 -1.54 0.59
CA ARG A 105 -9.27 -2.03 1.11
C ARG A 105 -9.82 -1.03 2.10
N HIS A 106 -10.87 -0.32 1.69
CA HIS A 106 -11.63 0.59 2.53
C HIS A 106 -12.94 0.96 1.82
N THR A 107 -13.84 1.65 2.52
CA THR A 107 -15.05 2.23 1.90
C THR A 107 -14.64 3.20 0.81
N ASN A 108 -15.28 3.11 -0.35
CA ASN A 108 -15.01 3.94 -1.51
C ASN A 108 -16.28 4.11 -2.36
N ASP A 109 -16.27 5.09 -3.26
CA ASP A 109 -17.36 5.42 -4.19
C ASP A 109 -17.02 5.13 -5.66
N HIS A 110 -15.82 4.63 -5.94
CA HIS A 110 -15.32 4.38 -7.30
C HIS A 110 -15.50 2.95 -7.81
N VAL A 111 -15.61 1.94 -6.94
CA VAL A 111 -15.91 0.57 -7.36
C VAL A 111 -16.90 -0.15 -6.44
N ASP A 112 -17.48 -1.23 -6.95
CA ASP A 112 -18.25 -2.15 -6.11
C ASP A 112 -17.33 -2.93 -5.18
N GLY A 113 -17.64 -2.88 -3.88
CA GLY A 113 -16.90 -3.55 -2.82
C GLY A 113 -15.80 -2.68 -2.19
N LEU A 114 -15.05 -3.26 -1.25
CA LEU A 114 -14.03 -2.52 -0.49
C LEU A 114 -12.64 -2.59 -1.13
N THR A 115 -12.33 -3.72 -1.77
CA THR A 115 -10.97 -4.01 -2.25
C THR A 115 -10.82 -3.56 -3.69
N HIS A 116 -9.86 -2.70 -3.96
CA HIS A 116 -9.64 -2.11 -5.26
C HIS A 116 -8.17 -1.87 -5.55
N TYR A 117 -7.85 -1.87 -6.84
CA TYR A 117 -6.62 -1.33 -7.39
C TYR A 117 -6.89 0.06 -7.95
N GLN A 118 -5.95 0.97 -7.77
CA GLN A 118 -5.93 2.27 -8.42
C GLN A 118 -4.59 2.51 -9.10
N GLU A 119 -4.58 3.22 -10.22
CA GLU A 119 -3.36 3.71 -10.85
C GLU A 119 -3.59 5.05 -11.55
N ARG A 120 -2.54 5.85 -11.68
CA ARG A 120 -2.49 7.00 -12.58
C ARG A 120 -1.18 6.98 -13.33
N ALA A 121 -1.22 7.30 -14.63
CA ALA A 121 -0.05 7.20 -15.50
C ALA A 121 1.00 8.30 -15.25
N GLY A 122 0.60 9.42 -14.62
CA GLY A 122 1.43 10.59 -14.36
C GLY A 122 0.77 11.51 -13.34
N ALA A 123 1.51 12.50 -12.83
CA ALA A 123 1.04 13.37 -11.75
C ALA A 123 -0.25 14.14 -12.07
N ASP A 124 -0.45 14.51 -13.35
CA ASP A 124 -1.61 15.25 -13.86
C ASP A 124 -2.73 14.35 -14.41
N ALA A 125 -2.54 13.03 -14.39
CA ALA A 125 -3.54 12.08 -14.87
C ALA A 125 -4.59 11.79 -13.80
N GLU A 126 -5.82 11.52 -14.23
CA GLU A 126 -6.85 10.96 -13.35
C GLU A 126 -6.51 9.53 -12.96
N TYR A 127 -7.02 9.10 -11.81
CA TYR A 127 -6.89 7.71 -11.39
C TYR A 127 -7.90 6.83 -12.11
N ASP A 128 -7.41 5.70 -12.61
CA ASP A 128 -8.21 4.57 -13.04
C ASP A 128 -8.39 3.60 -11.87
N TYR A 129 -9.61 3.09 -11.70
CA TYR A 129 -9.99 2.22 -10.60
C TYR A 129 -10.57 0.89 -11.10
N ARG A 130 -10.23 -0.21 -10.42
CA ARG A 130 -10.85 -1.52 -10.68
C ARG A 130 -10.97 -2.34 -9.40
N SER A 131 -12.09 -3.06 -9.27
CA SER A 131 -12.25 -4.05 -8.21
C SER A 131 -11.25 -5.19 -8.38
N ILE A 132 -10.71 -5.68 -7.27
CA ILE A 132 -9.80 -6.82 -7.24
C ILE A 132 -10.11 -7.71 -6.04
N THR A 133 -9.54 -8.91 -6.03
CA THR A 133 -9.59 -9.84 -4.90
C THR A 133 -8.20 -10.31 -4.53
N PHE A 134 -8.01 -10.60 -3.25
CA PHE A 134 -6.82 -11.24 -2.69
C PHE A 134 -7.17 -12.65 -2.23
N ASP A 135 -6.29 -13.60 -2.49
CA ASP A 135 -6.40 -14.96 -1.95
C ASP A 135 -5.96 -15.02 -0.48
N HIS A 136 -5.20 -14.02 -0.04
CA HIS A 136 -4.76 -13.87 1.34
C HIS A 136 -5.62 -12.86 2.11
N GLY A 137 -6.00 -13.22 3.34
CA GLY A 137 -6.71 -12.33 4.26
C GLY A 137 -5.83 -11.65 5.31
N ASN A 138 -4.58 -12.09 5.47
CA ASN A 138 -3.67 -11.59 6.51
C ASN A 138 -2.67 -10.56 5.95
N PRO A 139 -2.17 -9.61 6.77
CA PRO A 139 -1.33 -8.51 6.30
C PRO A 139 -0.09 -8.94 5.52
N VAL A 140 0.62 -9.95 6.03
CA VAL A 140 1.88 -10.42 5.43
C VAL A 140 1.62 -11.11 4.10
N GLY A 141 0.58 -11.95 4.01
CA GLY A 141 0.21 -12.60 2.75
C GLY A 141 -0.19 -11.59 1.66
N ILE A 142 -0.94 -10.55 2.03
CA ILE A 142 -1.28 -9.47 1.09
C ILE A 142 -0.04 -8.69 0.66
N LEU A 143 0.86 -8.37 1.59
CA LEU A 143 2.12 -7.69 1.27
C LEU A 143 2.92 -8.48 0.23
N TRP A 144 3.13 -9.78 0.45
CA TRP A 144 3.88 -10.62 -0.48
C TRP A 144 3.18 -10.77 -1.84
N ASP A 145 1.86 -10.96 -1.89
CA ASP A 145 1.10 -10.98 -3.15
C ASP A 145 1.29 -9.66 -3.94
N VAL A 146 1.27 -8.52 -3.25
CA VAL A 146 1.49 -7.22 -3.91
C VAL A 146 2.93 -7.08 -4.42
N VAL A 147 3.94 -7.31 -3.59
CA VAL A 147 5.33 -6.97 -3.92
C VAL A 147 6.05 -8.03 -4.76
N ASP A 148 5.69 -9.31 -4.65
CA ASP A 148 6.37 -10.42 -5.33
C ASP A 148 5.73 -10.76 -6.69
N ASP A 149 4.51 -10.28 -6.92
CA ASP A 149 3.73 -10.62 -8.13
C ASP A 149 3.13 -9.35 -8.75
N ARG A 150 2.12 -8.76 -8.11
CA ARG A 150 1.27 -7.76 -8.77
C ARG A 150 1.98 -6.46 -9.13
N LEU A 151 2.85 -5.96 -8.26
CA LEU A 151 3.59 -4.72 -8.52
C LEU A 151 4.64 -4.93 -9.60
N ILE A 152 5.34 -6.06 -9.60
CA ILE A 152 6.29 -6.42 -10.65
C ILE A 152 5.57 -6.49 -12.00
N ASP A 153 4.43 -7.18 -12.07
CA ASP A 153 3.61 -7.27 -13.29
C ASP A 153 3.17 -5.90 -13.81
N VAL A 154 2.71 -5.02 -12.91
CA VAL A 154 2.31 -3.64 -13.26
C VAL A 154 3.50 -2.88 -13.84
N LEU A 155 4.66 -2.92 -13.18
CA LEU A 155 5.85 -2.19 -13.60
C LEU A 155 6.43 -2.73 -14.91
N ILE A 156 6.49 -4.04 -15.08
CA ILE A 156 6.91 -4.67 -16.35
C ILE A 156 5.98 -4.25 -17.47
N LYS A 157 4.66 -4.37 -17.29
CA LYS A 157 3.69 -3.97 -18.32
C LYS A 157 3.80 -2.49 -18.67
N ARG A 158 4.06 -1.63 -17.68
CA ARG A 158 4.18 -0.18 -17.84
C ARG A 158 5.39 0.23 -18.67
N TYR A 159 6.53 -0.44 -18.48
CA TYR A 159 7.84 0.01 -18.99
C TYR A 159 8.51 -0.94 -19.99
N SER A 160 7.94 -2.12 -20.26
CA SER A 160 8.46 -3.07 -21.27
C SER A 160 7.81 -2.94 -22.66
N GLU A 161 6.90 -1.99 -22.85
CA GLU A 161 6.30 -1.61 -24.15
C GLU A 161 6.86 -0.27 -24.66
#